data_AF-A0A8C5JAE9-F1
#
_entry.id   AF-A0A8C5JAE9-F1
#
_cell.length_a   1.000
_cell.length_b   1.000
_cell.length_c   1.000
_cell.angle_alpha   90.00
_cell.angle_beta   90.00
_cell.angle_gamma   90.00
#
_symmetry.space_group_name_H-M   'P 1'
#
loop_
_entity.id
_entity.type
_entity.pdbx_description
1 polymer ?
#
loop_
_entity_poly.entity_id
_entity_poly.type
_entity_poly.pdbx_seq_one_letter_code
_entity_poly.pdbx_strand_id
1 'polypeptide(L)'
;CYSTKRGQNDEVPYTVRYMGMYLVIETKSGLILMWDKKTSIFIKLSPRFKGQVCGLCGNYDGNSVNDFTTRSQSVVENVLEFGNSWKVSSTCPDAASVKDPCSTNPYRKSWSEKQCSIINSNVFAACHSQVEPAKYYQACVTDACACDTGGDCDCFCTAVAAYAQACSEVGVCVAWRSPTICPLFCDYYNQQGECEWHYKPCGASCMKTCKNPSGKCLNDLPGLEGKYSCKYLLVGTYCYILNCL
;
A
#
# COMPACT_ATOMS: atom_id res chain seq x y z
N CYS A 1 19.88 -14.32 9.52
CA CYS A 1 19.78 -12.89 9.17
C CYS A 1 21.11 -12.20 8.87
N TYR A 2 22.26 -12.82 9.16
CA TYR A 2 23.58 -12.17 9.03
C TYR A 2 24.12 -12.06 7.60
N SER A 3 23.38 -12.57 6.61
CA SER A 3 23.79 -12.55 5.21
C SER A 3 22.63 -12.11 4.32
N THR A 4 22.77 -10.99 3.63
CA THR A 4 21.89 -10.62 2.52
C THR A 4 22.29 -11.42 1.30
N LYS A 5 21.39 -12.23 0.75
CA LYS A 5 21.64 -12.88 -0.54
C LYS A 5 21.53 -11.84 -1.65
N ARG A 6 22.63 -11.61 -2.38
CA ARG A 6 22.68 -10.73 -3.56
C ARG A 6 22.55 -11.56 -4.84
N GLY A 7 22.06 -10.95 -5.91
CA GLY A 7 21.99 -11.59 -7.23
C GLY A 7 23.38 -11.91 -7.78
N GLN A 8 23.49 -12.86 -8.72
CA GLN A 8 24.72 -13.02 -9.49
C GLN A 8 24.97 -11.73 -10.28
N ASN A 9 26.15 -11.12 -10.10
CA ASN A 9 26.56 -9.79 -10.60
C ASN A 9 25.92 -8.57 -9.92
N ASP A 10 25.42 -8.70 -8.67
CA ASP A 10 24.79 -7.62 -7.90
C ASP A 10 23.51 -7.00 -8.52
N GLU A 11 23.12 -7.40 -9.73
CA GLU A 11 21.87 -6.97 -10.38
C GLU A 11 20.80 -8.07 -10.33
N VAL A 12 19.66 -7.75 -9.75
CA VAL A 12 18.45 -8.60 -9.82
C VAL A 12 17.53 -8.00 -10.88
N PRO A 13 17.24 -8.69 -11.98
CA PRO A 13 16.35 -8.16 -13.01
C PRO A 13 14.97 -7.82 -12.43
N TYR A 14 14.57 -6.56 -12.58
CA TYR A 14 13.29 -6.05 -12.10
C TYR A 14 12.54 -5.31 -13.20
N THR A 15 11.23 -5.17 -13.04
CA THR A 15 10.37 -4.37 -13.91
C THR A 15 9.63 -3.34 -13.07
N VAL A 16 9.62 -2.09 -13.52
CA VAL A 16 8.88 -0.99 -12.88
C VAL A 16 7.62 -0.72 -13.68
N ARG A 17 6.49 -0.65 -12.98
CA ARG A 17 5.17 -0.32 -13.54
C ARG A 17 4.52 0.78 -12.73
N TYR A 18 3.66 1.53 -13.40
CA TYR A 18 2.78 2.52 -12.77
C TYR A 18 1.36 2.00 -12.94
N MET A 19 0.70 1.68 -11.82
CA MET A 19 -0.62 1.07 -11.80
C MET A 19 -1.51 1.87 -10.85
N GLY A 20 -2.47 2.60 -11.43
CA GLY A 20 -3.29 3.55 -10.67
C GLY A 20 -2.41 4.58 -9.97
N MET A 21 -2.52 4.67 -8.65
CA MET A 21 -1.69 5.59 -7.85
C MET A 21 -0.32 5.03 -7.49
N TYR A 22 -0.09 3.73 -7.70
CA TYR A 22 1.06 3.02 -7.17
C TYR A 22 2.22 2.93 -8.16
N LEU A 23 3.43 2.96 -7.63
CA LEU A 23 4.62 2.44 -8.28
C LEU A 23 4.77 0.97 -7.87
N VAL A 24 4.89 0.07 -8.85
CA VAL A 24 5.03 -1.37 -8.64
C VAL A 24 6.37 -1.83 -9.19
N ILE A 25 7.18 -2.46 -8.35
CA ILE A 25 8.43 -3.14 -8.72
C ILE A 25 8.21 -4.63 -8.57
N GLU A 26 8.40 -5.39 -9.65
CA GLU A 26 8.36 -6.85 -9.62
C GLU A 26 9.68 -7.46 -10.08
N THR A 27 10.10 -8.54 -9.43
CA THR A 27 11.29 -9.29 -9.80
C THR A 27 10.91 -10.69 -10.29
N LYS A 28 11.77 -11.31 -11.12
CA LYS A 28 11.63 -12.73 -11.49
C LYS A 28 11.75 -13.66 -10.27
N SER A 29 12.44 -13.20 -9.22
CA SER A 29 12.53 -13.88 -7.93
C SER A 29 11.24 -13.80 -7.12
N GLY A 30 10.15 -13.20 -7.63
CA GLY A 30 8.84 -13.24 -7.00
C GLY A 30 8.72 -12.34 -5.78
N LEU A 31 9.51 -11.26 -5.77
CA LEU A 31 9.29 -10.11 -4.89
C LEU A 31 8.48 -9.08 -5.66
N ILE A 32 7.45 -8.54 -5.01
CA ILE A 32 6.63 -7.44 -5.51
C ILE A 32 6.63 -6.36 -4.43
N LEU A 33 7.05 -5.15 -4.79
CA LEU A 33 6.95 -3.96 -3.95
C LEU A 33 5.96 -3.00 -4.60
N MET A 34 4.95 -2.59 -3.84
CA MET A 34 3.97 -1.58 -4.26
C MET A 34 4.08 -0.39 -3.32
N TRP A 35 4.29 0.79 -3.86
CA TRP A 35 4.42 2.03 -3.10
C TRP A 35 3.41 3.05 -3.60
N ASP A 36 2.66 3.65 -2.67
CA ASP A 36 1.65 4.67 -2.94
C ASP A 36 2.23 6.06 -3.29
N LYS A 37 3.56 6.18 -3.35
CA LYS A 37 4.32 7.43 -3.54
C LYS A 37 4.21 8.41 -2.36
N LYS A 38 3.68 7.94 -1.23
CA LYS A 38 3.59 8.63 0.05
C LYS A 38 4.27 7.74 1.09
N THR A 39 3.51 7.15 2.00
CA THR A 39 4.01 6.43 3.18
C THR A 39 3.69 4.94 3.19
N SER A 40 2.81 4.46 2.31
CA SER A 40 2.39 3.04 2.31
C SER A 40 3.24 2.22 1.37
N ILE A 41 3.90 1.20 1.92
CA ILE A 41 4.67 0.19 1.17
C ILE A 41 4.07 -1.17 1.46
N PHE A 42 3.76 -1.91 0.39
CA PHE A 42 3.27 -3.28 0.45
C PHE A 42 4.30 -4.20 -0.20
N ILE A 43 4.74 -5.22 0.53
CA ILE A 43 5.70 -6.21 0.07
C ILE A 43 5.00 -7.55 -0.05
N LYS A 44 4.97 -8.13 -1.25
CA LYS A 44 4.52 -9.50 -1.48
C LYS A 44 5.71 -10.36 -1.87
N LEU A 45 5.80 -11.52 -1.22
CA LEU A 45 6.85 -12.49 -1.44
C LEU A 45 6.24 -13.80 -1.93
N SER A 46 6.86 -14.39 -2.93
CA SER A 46 6.57 -15.76 -3.36
C SER A 46 6.78 -16.74 -2.19
N PRO A 47 5.98 -17.82 -2.09
CA PRO A 47 6.10 -18.82 -1.02
C PRO A 47 7.49 -19.46 -0.90
N ARG A 48 8.35 -19.36 -1.92
CA ARG A 48 9.75 -19.80 -1.85
C ARG A 48 10.58 -19.10 -0.77
N PHE A 49 10.15 -17.92 -0.32
CA PHE A 49 10.82 -17.16 0.74
C PHE A 49 10.33 -17.52 2.14
N LYS A 50 9.38 -18.46 2.27
CA LYS A 50 8.81 -18.87 3.56
C LYS A 50 9.91 -19.32 4.52
N GLY A 51 10.02 -18.68 5.68
CA GLY A 51 11.07 -18.94 6.68
C GLY A 51 12.50 -18.59 6.25
N GLN A 52 12.69 -17.88 5.13
CA GLN A 52 14.00 -17.50 4.60
C GLN A 52 14.29 -16.00 4.73
N VAL A 53 13.33 -15.23 5.26
CA VAL A 53 13.46 -13.79 5.46
C VAL A 53 13.49 -13.47 6.94
N CYS A 54 13.86 -12.23 7.23
CA CYS A 54 13.76 -11.66 8.57
C CYS A 54 13.86 -10.14 8.47
N GLY A 55 13.44 -9.47 9.54
CA GLY A 55 13.40 -8.02 9.62
C GLY A 55 12.12 -7.58 10.33
N LEU A 56 11.75 -6.32 10.12
CA LEU A 56 10.55 -5.74 10.72
C LEU A 56 9.24 -6.40 10.25
N CYS A 57 9.25 -7.07 9.10
CA CYS A 57 8.10 -7.82 8.57
C CYS A 57 8.05 -9.29 9.04
N GLY A 58 8.81 -9.65 10.08
CA GLY A 58 8.87 -11.03 10.59
C GLY A 58 9.68 -11.97 9.70
N ASN A 59 9.47 -13.27 9.88
CA ASN A 59 10.25 -14.32 9.19
C ASN A 59 9.47 -15.05 8.07
N TYR A 60 8.19 -14.72 7.90
CA TYR A 60 7.29 -15.31 6.92
C TYR A 60 7.20 -16.84 7.01
N ASP A 61 7.19 -17.44 8.22
CA ASP A 61 7.01 -18.90 8.40
C ASP A 61 5.54 -19.31 8.62
N GLY A 62 4.65 -18.35 8.81
CA GLY A 62 3.22 -18.55 9.09
C GLY A 62 2.87 -18.63 10.59
N ASN A 63 3.83 -18.40 11.48
CA ASN A 63 3.65 -18.37 12.93
C ASN A 63 3.91 -16.97 13.49
N SER A 64 2.85 -16.21 13.75
CA SER A 64 2.99 -14.84 14.26
C SER A 64 3.61 -14.71 15.66
N VAL A 65 3.69 -15.80 16.43
CA VAL A 65 4.24 -15.79 17.79
C VAL A 65 5.75 -15.51 17.80
N ASN A 66 6.46 -15.84 16.72
CA ASN A 66 7.91 -15.66 16.62
C ASN A 66 8.33 -14.49 15.71
N ASP A 67 7.38 -13.71 15.18
CA ASP A 67 7.70 -12.63 14.24
C ASP A 67 8.57 -11.52 14.88
N PHE A 68 8.47 -11.33 16.20
CA PHE A 68 9.36 -10.45 16.97
C PHE A 68 10.70 -11.12 17.31
N THR A 69 11.35 -11.66 16.29
CA THR A 69 12.72 -12.17 16.39
C THR A 69 13.72 -11.04 16.12
N THR A 70 14.60 -10.77 17.08
CA THR A 70 15.62 -9.73 16.97
C THR A 70 16.72 -10.09 15.98
N ARG A 71 17.57 -9.12 15.62
CA ARG A 71 18.76 -9.37 14.79
C ARG A 71 19.72 -10.41 15.40
N SER A 72 19.72 -10.59 16.72
CA SER A 72 20.49 -11.62 17.44
C SER A 72 19.80 -12.98 17.52
N GLN A 73 18.65 -13.15 16.85
CA GLN A 73 17.84 -14.38 16.85
C GLN A 73 17.15 -14.70 18.17
N SER A 74 16.95 -13.69 19.03
CA SER A 74 16.15 -13.83 20.25
C SER A 74 14.69 -13.47 19.95
N VAL A 75 13.74 -14.29 20.40
CA VAL A 75 12.32 -13.94 20.35
C VAL A 75 11.99 -13.08 21.57
N VAL A 76 11.38 -11.92 21.34
CA VAL A 76 11.06 -10.94 22.39
C VAL A 76 9.59 -10.52 22.32
N GLU A 77 9.02 -10.14 23.45
CA GLU A 77 7.64 -9.62 23.50
C GLU A 77 7.58 -8.10 23.29
N ASN A 78 8.68 -7.40 23.60
CA ASN A 78 8.73 -5.94 23.56
C ASN A 78 8.97 -5.42 22.14
N VAL A 79 8.00 -4.68 21.59
CA VAL A 79 8.07 -4.07 20.24
C VAL A 79 9.25 -3.12 20.06
N LEU A 80 9.62 -2.36 21.10
CA LEU A 80 10.73 -1.40 21.03
C LEU A 80 12.06 -2.14 20.99
N GLU A 81 12.23 -3.18 21.80
CA GLU A 81 13.40 -4.05 21.74
C GLU A 81 13.55 -4.69 20.36
N PHE A 82 12.46 -5.27 19.84
CA PHE A 82 12.42 -5.83 18.49
C PHE A 82 12.81 -4.79 17.43
N GLY A 83 12.12 -3.65 17.38
CA GLY A 83 12.33 -2.61 16.37
C GLY A 83 13.75 -2.02 16.41
N ASN A 84 14.25 -1.70 17.61
CA ASN A 84 15.58 -1.13 17.79
C ASN A 84 16.70 -2.11 17.38
N SER A 85 16.48 -3.42 17.52
CA SER A 85 17.45 -4.44 17.07
C SER A 85 17.68 -4.43 15.55
N TRP A 86 16.73 -3.89 14.78
CA TRP A 86 16.78 -3.88 13.32
C TRP A 86 17.39 -2.61 12.71
N LYS A 87 17.78 -1.61 13.52
CA LYS A 87 18.45 -0.40 13.02
C LYS A 87 19.68 -0.73 12.16
N VAL A 88 19.86 0.03 11.08
CA VAL A 88 20.97 -0.19 10.14
C VAL A 88 22.26 0.42 10.69
N SER A 89 22.19 1.65 11.21
CA SER A 89 23.32 2.31 11.85
C SER A 89 23.22 2.21 13.36
N SER A 90 24.34 1.87 14.01
CA SER A 90 24.47 1.91 15.46
C SER A 90 24.39 3.33 16.03
N THR A 91 24.66 4.35 15.22
CA THR A 91 24.56 5.76 15.62
C THR A 91 23.13 6.28 15.69
N CYS A 92 22.15 5.55 15.13
CA CYS A 92 20.75 5.90 15.27
C CYS A 92 20.32 5.71 16.74
N PRO A 93 19.64 6.71 17.33
CA PRO A 93 19.11 6.59 18.67
C PRO A 93 18.04 5.49 18.71
N ASP A 94 17.89 4.87 19.87
CA ASP A 94 16.81 3.92 20.09
C ASP A 94 15.47 4.67 20.12
N ALA A 95 14.47 4.08 19.48
CA ALA A 95 13.10 4.56 19.55
C ALA A 95 12.58 4.42 20.98
N ALA A 96 11.92 5.46 21.46
CA ALA A 96 11.20 5.46 22.73
C ALA A 96 9.71 5.19 22.50
N SER A 97 9.00 4.85 23.58
CA SER A 97 7.54 4.74 23.54
C SER A 97 6.94 6.06 23.08
N VAL A 98 6.17 6.02 21.99
CA VAL A 98 5.46 7.17 21.47
C VAL A 98 4.23 7.42 22.36
N LYS A 99 4.05 8.65 22.84
CA LYS A 99 2.80 9.04 23.50
C LYS A 99 1.69 9.01 22.48
N ASP A 100 0.49 8.59 22.90
CA ASP A 100 -0.69 8.65 22.04
C ASP A 100 -0.85 10.05 21.41
N PRO A 101 -0.79 10.18 20.07
CA PRO A 101 -0.94 11.44 19.37
C PRO A 101 -2.28 12.13 19.69
N CYS A 102 -3.36 11.39 19.90
CA CYS A 102 -4.64 11.99 20.26
C CYS A 102 -4.67 12.53 21.70
N SER A 103 -3.83 11.99 22.59
CA SER A 103 -3.61 12.54 23.92
C SER A 103 -2.72 13.78 23.90
N THR A 104 -1.78 13.84 22.95
CA THR A 104 -0.89 14.99 22.75
C THR A 104 -1.62 16.15 22.02
N ASN A 105 -2.50 15.81 21.07
CA ASN A 105 -3.29 16.72 20.25
C ASN A 105 -4.81 16.52 20.46
N PRO A 106 -5.35 16.77 21.67
CA PRO A 106 -6.74 16.45 22.01
C PRO A 106 -7.78 17.19 21.16
N TYR A 107 -7.45 18.39 20.66
CA TYR A 107 -8.30 19.18 19.78
C TYR A 107 -8.58 18.50 18.43
N ARG A 108 -7.73 17.55 18.00
CA ARG A 108 -7.89 16.79 16.74
C ARG A 108 -8.70 15.51 16.89
N LYS A 109 -8.89 15.03 18.12
CA LYS A 109 -9.46 13.70 18.40
C LYS A 109 -10.86 13.54 17.81
N SER A 110 -11.77 14.47 18.09
CA SER A 110 -13.16 14.40 17.63
C SER A 110 -13.28 14.39 16.09
N TRP A 111 -12.47 15.22 15.41
CA TRP A 111 -12.41 15.21 13.95
C TRP A 111 -11.88 13.87 13.43
N SER A 112 -10.79 13.37 14.02
CA SER A 112 -10.15 12.12 13.61
C SER A 112 -11.08 10.92 13.77
N GLU A 113 -11.73 10.77 14.93
CA GLU A 113 -12.71 9.72 15.21
C GLU A 113 -13.89 9.77 14.22
N LYS A 114 -14.38 10.98 13.93
CA LYS A 114 -15.49 11.19 12.98
C LYS A 114 -15.10 10.82 11.56
N GLN A 115 -13.97 11.30 11.05
CA GLN A 115 -13.54 11.00 9.68
C GLN A 115 -13.23 9.50 9.52
N CYS A 116 -12.47 8.92 10.44
CA CYS A 116 -12.08 7.51 10.38
C CYS A 116 -13.26 6.55 10.58
N SER A 117 -14.41 7.02 11.10
CA SER A 117 -15.62 6.19 11.25
C SER A 117 -16.13 5.59 9.94
N ILE A 118 -15.73 6.13 8.77
CA ILE A 118 -16.03 5.53 7.47
C ILE A 118 -15.60 4.06 7.40
N ILE A 119 -14.48 3.69 8.03
CA ILE A 119 -13.96 2.31 8.08
C ILE A 119 -14.98 1.36 8.71
N ASN A 120 -15.73 1.82 9.71
CA ASN A 120 -16.76 1.04 10.42
C ASN A 120 -18.17 1.24 9.84
N SER A 121 -18.31 2.09 8.81
CA SER A 121 -19.61 2.42 8.23
C SER A 121 -20.08 1.38 7.20
N ASN A 122 -21.31 1.54 6.74
CA ASN A 122 -21.89 0.71 5.68
C ASN A 122 -21.11 0.76 4.35
N VAL A 123 -20.26 1.77 4.14
CA VAL A 123 -19.38 1.84 2.95
C VAL A 123 -18.49 0.59 2.86
N PHE A 124 -18.02 0.08 4.00
CA PHE A 124 -17.14 -1.08 4.09
C PHE A 124 -17.83 -2.35 4.60
N ALA A 125 -19.17 -2.37 4.69
CA ALA A 125 -19.93 -3.49 5.26
C ALA A 125 -19.59 -4.85 4.64
N ALA A 126 -19.40 -4.89 3.32
CA ALA A 126 -19.05 -6.12 2.60
C ALA A 126 -17.66 -6.67 2.98
N CYS A 127 -16.76 -5.82 3.49
CA CYS A 127 -15.41 -6.18 3.86
C CYS A 127 -15.25 -6.54 5.34
N HIS A 128 -16.11 -6.04 6.23
CA HIS A 128 -15.99 -6.26 7.69
C HIS A 128 -15.91 -7.74 8.10
N SER A 129 -16.54 -8.64 7.33
CA SER A 129 -16.49 -10.08 7.60
C SER A 129 -15.21 -10.77 7.08
N GLN A 130 -14.46 -10.11 6.20
CA GLN A 130 -13.25 -10.65 5.57
C GLN A 130 -11.97 -10.07 6.17
N VAL A 131 -12.00 -8.79 6.57
CA VAL A 131 -10.87 -8.07 7.18
C VAL A 131 -11.39 -7.33 8.41
N GLU A 132 -10.72 -7.49 9.55
CA GLU A 132 -11.12 -6.84 10.80
C GLU A 132 -10.82 -5.31 10.75
N PRO A 133 -11.84 -4.42 10.72
CA PRO A 133 -11.64 -2.97 10.72
C PRO A 133 -10.94 -2.36 11.95
N ALA A 134 -11.00 -2.93 13.15
CA ALA A 134 -10.63 -2.20 14.38
C ALA A 134 -9.19 -1.68 14.39
N LYS A 135 -8.23 -2.48 13.91
CA LYS A 135 -6.81 -2.08 13.82
C LYS A 135 -6.60 -0.95 12.82
N TYR A 136 -7.32 -0.98 11.69
CA TYR A 136 -7.27 0.08 10.67
C TYR A 136 -7.94 1.36 11.15
N TYR A 137 -9.06 1.26 11.88
CA TYR A 137 -9.71 2.40 12.50
C TYR A 137 -8.78 3.08 13.53
N GLN A 138 -8.17 2.31 14.43
CA GLN A 138 -7.24 2.84 15.44
C GLN A 138 -6.02 3.49 14.80
N ALA A 139 -5.44 2.87 13.77
CA ALA A 139 -4.34 3.45 13.00
C ALA A 139 -4.75 4.77 12.34
N CYS A 140 -5.90 4.81 11.67
CA CYS A 140 -6.44 6.02 11.06
C CYS A 140 -6.61 7.16 12.07
N VAL A 141 -7.19 6.89 13.24
CA VAL A 141 -7.39 7.91 14.28
C VAL A 141 -6.05 8.41 14.81
N THR A 142 -5.10 7.50 15.03
CA THR A 142 -3.75 7.82 15.49
C THR A 142 -3.03 8.73 14.50
N ASP A 143 -3.04 8.37 13.21
CA ASP A 143 -2.38 9.13 12.14
C ASP A 143 -3.04 10.51 11.93
N ALA A 144 -4.37 10.56 11.94
CA ALA A 144 -5.13 11.79 11.79
C ALA A 144 -4.94 12.78 12.97
N CYS A 145 -4.70 12.26 14.18
CA CYS A 145 -4.30 13.06 15.34
C CYS A 145 -2.84 13.53 15.27
N ALA A 146 -1.96 12.73 14.68
CA ALA A 146 -0.53 13.03 14.58
C ALA A 146 -0.19 14.05 13.48
N CYS A 147 -0.98 14.13 12.41
CA CYS A 147 -0.74 15.07 11.32
C CYS A 147 -1.24 16.48 11.67
N ASP A 148 -0.45 17.24 12.43
CA ASP A 148 -0.80 18.55 13.00
C ASP A 148 -0.13 19.76 12.32
N THR A 149 0.81 19.53 11.40
CA THR A 149 1.54 20.56 10.67
C THR A 149 0.97 20.88 9.28
N GLY A 150 -0.24 20.41 8.96
CA GLY A 150 -0.89 20.51 7.66
C GLY A 150 -0.71 19.25 6.80
N GLY A 151 -1.65 18.99 5.88
CA GLY A 151 -1.72 17.74 5.12
C GLY A 151 -2.60 16.66 5.77
N ASP A 152 -3.44 17.03 6.72
CA ASP A 152 -4.29 16.15 7.53
C ASP A 152 -5.18 15.23 6.69
N CYS A 153 -5.70 15.76 5.58
CA CYS A 153 -6.47 14.99 4.61
C CYS A 153 -5.62 13.87 4.00
N ASP A 154 -4.33 14.08 3.77
CA ASP A 154 -3.46 13.04 3.19
C ASP A 154 -3.25 11.87 4.14
N CYS A 155 -3.08 12.10 5.45
CA CYS A 155 -2.92 11.04 6.44
C CYS A 155 -4.19 10.20 6.58
N PHE A 156 -5.34 10.87 6.75
CA PHE A 156 -6.65 10.22 6.77
C PHE A 156 -6.90 9.38 5.50
N CYS A 157 -6.71 9.98 4.32
CA CYS A 157 -6.96 9.28 3.06
C CYS A 157 -6.01 8.10 2.85
N THR A 158 -4.76 8.19 3.31
CA THR A 158 -3.79 7.09 3.19
C THR A 158 -4.18 5.93 4.11
N ALA A 159 -4.59 6.21 5.34
CA ALA A 159 -5.05 5.18 6.28
C ALA A 159 -6.32 4.46 5.79
N VAL A 160 -7.31 5.19 5.26
CA VAL A 160 -8.53 4.56 4.70
C VAL A 160 -8.21 3.78 3.41
N ALA A 161 -7.32 4.28 2.55
CA ALA A 161 -6.88 3.57 1.35
C ALA A 161 -6.17 2.25 1.69
N ALA A 162 -5.41 2.19 2.79
CA ALA A 162 -4.78 0.94 3.24
C ALA A 162 -5.81 -0.13 3.62
N TYR A 163 -6.93 0.25 4.25
CA TYR A 163 -8.02 -0.67 4.54
C TYR A 163 -8.75 -1.11 3.25
N ALA A 164 -9.02 -0.18 2.33
CA ALA A 164 -9.60 -0.51 1.03
C ALA A 164 -8.71 -1.46 0.21
N GLN A 165 -7.38 -1.29 0.29
CA GLN A 165 -6.43 -2.19 -0.34
C GLN A 165 -6.50 -3.59 0.29
N ALA A 166 -6.53 -3.71 1.63
CA ALA A 166 -6.69 -4.99 2.31
C ALA A 166 -8.00 -5.70 1.91
N CYS A 167 -9.11 -4.96 1.80
CA CYS A 167 -10.37 -5.46 1.28
C CYS A 167 -10.24 -5.98 -0.17
N SER A 168 -9.58 -5.23 -1.04
CA SER A 168 -9.38 -5.63 -2.43
C SER A 168 -8.51 -6.89 -2.56
N GLU A 169 -7.58 -7.12 -1.63
CA GLU A 169 -6.72 -8.30 -1.63
C GLU A 169 -7.48 -9.59 -1.32
N VAL A 170 -8.55 -9.50 -0.53
CA VAL A 170 -9.48 -10.61 -0.26
C VAL A 170 -10.66 -10.64 -1.25
N GLY A 171 -10.59 -9.87 -2.34
CA GLY A 171 -11.58 -9.88 -3.42
C GLY A 171 -12.78 -8.97 -3.21
N VAL A 172 -12.80 -8.13 -2.18
CA VAL A 172 -13.88 -7.18 -1.91
C VAL A 172 -13.50 -5.79 -2.42
N CYS A 173 -14.05 -5.40 -3.57
CA CYS A 173 -13.78 -4.09 -4.13
C CYS A 173 -14.70 -3.01 -3.55
N VAL A 174 -14.13 -2.01 -2.86
CA VAL A 174 -14.91 -0.95 -2.19
C VAL A 174 -14.65 0.42 -2.83
N ALA A 175 -15.70 1.04 -3.38
CA ALA A 175 -15.66 2.43 -3.85
C ALA A 175 -15.97 3.40 -2.71
N TRP A 176 -14.93 3.83 -1.99
CA TRP A 176 -15.08 4.61 -0.75
C TRP A 176 -14.87 6.13 -0.92
N ARG A 177 -14.19 6.57 -1.98
CA ARG A 177 -13.95 7.99 -2.27
C ARG A 177 -15.21 8.69 -2.78
N SER A 178 -15.36 9.96 -2.44
CA SER A 178 -16.46 10.82 -2.88
C SER A 178 -15.96 12.25 -3.13
N PRO A 179 -16.79 13.15 -3.70
CA PRO A 179 -16.41 14.56 -3.85
C PRO A 179 -16.05 15.26 -2.52
N THR A 180 -16.55 14.76 -1.40
CA THR A 180 -16.31 15.32 -0.05
C THR A 180 -15.31 14.50 0.77
N ILE A 181 -15.04 13.24 0.38
CA ILE A 181 -14.14 12.33 1.09
C ILE A 181 -13.03 11.89 0.13
N CYS A 182 -11.83 12.40 0.36
CA CYS A 182 -10.63 12.02 -0.40
C CYS A 182 -10.80 12.06 -1.92
N PRO A 183 -11.27 13.19 -2.48
CA PRO A 183 -11.62 13.28 -3.90
C PRO A 183 -10.41 13.03 -4.80
N LEU A 184 -10.63 12.37 -5.93
CA LEU A 184 -9.65 12.17 -6.99
C LEU A 184 -10.09 12.93 -8.24
N PHE A 185 -9.30 13.93 -8.62
CA PHE A 185 -9.50 14.70 -9.85
C PHE A 185 -9.01 13.88 -11.06
N CYS A 186 -9.88 13.06 -11.64
CA CYS A 186 -9.59 12.28 -12.85
C CYS A 186 -9.81 13.12 -14.11
N ASP A 187 -10.86 13.94 -14.09
CA ASP A 187 -11.27 14.77 -15.23
C ASP A 187 -10.28 15.89 -15.55
N TYR A 188 -9.36 16.21 -14.64
CA TYR A 188 -8.26 17.14 -14.89
C TYR A 188 -7.41 16.74 -16.12
N TYR A 189 -7.32 15.44 -16.41
CA TYR A 189 -6.55 14.93 -17.55
C TYR A 189 -7.37 14.77 -18.82
N ASN A 190 -8.68 14.99 -18.76
CA ASN A 190 -9.55 14.90 -19.92
C ASN A 190 -9.55 16.25 -20.66
N GLN A 191 -9.37 16.22 -21.99
CA GLN A 191 -9.60 17.43 -22.79
C GLN A 191 -11.10 17.73 -22.85
N GLN A 192 -11.46 18.94 -23.26
CA GLN A 192 -12.88 19.32 -23.37
C GLN A 192 -13.62 18.39 -24.33
N GLY A 193 -14.63 17.70 -23.81
CA GLY A 193 -15.44 16.73 -24.56
C GLY A 193 -14.91 15.30 -24.57
N GLU A 194 -13.75 15.03 -23.97
CA GLU A 194 -13.19 13.69 -23.81
C GLU A 194 -13.48 13.14 -22.40
N CYS A 195 -13.56 11.83 -22.27
CA CYS A 195 -13.80 11.14 -20.99
C CYS A 195 -12.95 9.88 -20.97
N GLU A 196 -11.63 10.05 -20.91
CA GLU A 196 -10.68 8.95 -21.04
C GLU A 196 -10.20 8.43 -19.69
N TRP A 197 -9.92 9.34 -18.75
CA TRP A 197 -9.43 9.03 -17.43
C TRP A 197 -10.56 8.84 -16.44
N HIS A 198 -10.66 7.64 -15.87
CA HIS A 198 -11.65 7.29 -14.87
C HIS A 198 -11.01 6.82 -13.57
N TYR A 199 -11.67 7.11 -12.46
CA TYR A 199 -11.37 6.47 -11.20
C TYR A 199 -11.81 5.00 -11.25
N LYS A 200 -10.90 4.09 -10.90
CA LYS A 200 -11.22 2.69 -10.62
C LYS A 200 -10.81 2.38 -9.18
N PRO A 201 -11.76 2.01 -8.30
CA PRO A 201 -11.48 1.75 -6.89
C PRO A 201 -10.51 0.59 -6.66
N CYS A 202 -10.51 -0.40 -7.56
CA CYS A 202 -9.63 -1.57 -7.47
C CYS A 202 -8.87 -1.84 -8.77
N GLY A 203 -8.92 -0.91 -9.73
CA GLY A 203 -8.18 -1.01 -11.00
C GLY A 203 -8.42 -2.30 -11.79
N ALA A 204 -7.46 -2.62 -12.66
CA ALA A 204 -7.40 -3.89 -13.38
C ALA A 204 -6.03 -4.54 -13.15
N SER A 205 -6.03 -5.87 -12.96
CA SER A 205 -4.81 -6.66 -12.88
C SER A 205 -4.02 -6.59 -14.18
N CYS A 206 -2.71 -6.40 -14.07
CA CYS A 206 -1.74 -6.46 -15.16
C CYS A 206 -2.22 -5.88 -16.51
N MET A 207 -2.44 -4.57 -16.56
CA MET A 207 -2.98 -3.95 -17.76
C MET A 207 -2.07 -4.02 -18.98
N LYS A 208 -2.70 -4.13 -20.15
CA LYS A 208 -2.06 -3.85 -21.44
C LYS A 208 -1.76 -2.35 -21.53
N THR A 209 -0.50 -2.04 -21.79
CA THR A 209 -0.03 -0.67 -22.02
C THR A 209 1.01 -0.72 -23.14
N CYS A 210 1.45 0.43 -23.63
CA CYS A 210 2.52 0.44 -24.64
C CYS A 210 3.87 -0.05 -24.10
N LYS A 211 4.08 0.00 -22.78
CA LYS A 211 5.21 -0.66 -22.09
C LYS A 211 4.94 -2.14 -21.77
N ASN A 212 3.69 -2.59 -21.89
CA ASN A 212 3.27 -3.98 -21.69
C ASN A 212 2.25 -4.44 -22.74
N PRO A 213 2.65 -4.59 -24.02
CA PRO A 213 1.73 -4.93 -25.11
C PRO A 213 0.95 -6.22 -24.89
N SER A 214 1.60 -7.22 -24.29
CA SER A 214 1.05 -8.56 -24.09
C SER A 214 0.03 -8.61 -22.94
N GLY A 215 0.05 -7.63 -22.03
CA GLY A 215 -0.75 -7.68 -20.80
C GLY A 215 -0.31 -8.80 -19.87
N LYS A 216 0.97 -9.21 -19.95
CA LYS A 216 1.55 -10.26 -19.10
C LYS A 216 2.53 -9.63 -18.11
N CYS A 217 2.40 -10.01 -16.83
CA CYS A 217 3.27 -9.56 -15.75
C CYS A 217 4.13 -10.74 -15.29
N LEU A 218 5.22 -10.46 -14.58
CA LEU A 218 6.10 -11.53 -14.08
C LEU A 218 5.42 -12.30 -12.95
N ASN A 219 4.65 -11.59 -12.14
CA ASN A 219 3.86 -12.16 -11.05
C ASN A 219 2.39 -11.74 -11.17
N ASP A 220 1.51 -12.42 -10.44
CA ASP A 220 0.10 -12.05 -10.34
C ASP A 220 -0.03 -10.74 -9.57
N LEU A 221 -0.28 -9.65 -10.30
CA LEU A 221 -0.49 -8.33 -9.73
C LEU A 221 -1.98 -8.12 -9.44
N PRO A 222 -2.35 -7.71 -8.21
CA PRO A 222 -3.72 -7.30 -7.96
C PRO A 222 -4.04 -6.04 -8.78
N GLY A 223 -5.33 -5.82 -9.04
CA GLY A 223 -5.79 -4.50 -9.42
C GLY A 223 -5.55 -3.53 -8.26
N LEU A 224 -5.15 -2.30 -8.58
CA LEU A 224 -4.82 -1.28 -7.59
C LEU A 224 -5.71 -0.04 -7.76
N GLU A 225 -6.04 0.62 -6.67
CA GLU A 225 -6.81 1.87 -6.72
C GLU A 225 -6.09 2.93 -7.58
N GLY A 226 -6.86 3.66 -8.40
CA GLY A 226 -6.37 4.90 -8.97
C GLY A 226 -7.08 5.36 -10.23
N LYS A 227 -6.35 6.18 -11.00
CA LYS A 227 -6.80 6.77 -12.26
C LYS A 227 -6.34 5.89 -13.41
N TYR A 228 -7.26 5.56 -14.30
CA TYR A 228 -7.03 4.65 -15.41
C TYR A 228 -7.60 5.23 -16.70
N SER A 229 -6.84 5.13 -17.79
CA SER A 229 -7.31 5.43 -19.14
C SER A 229 -7.76 4.16 -19.86
N CYS A 230 -8.87 4.22 -20.60
CA CYS A 230 -9.59 3.03 -21.05
C CYS A 230 -9.08 2.34 -22.34
N LYS A 231 -8.19 2.91 -23.18
CA LYS A 231 -7.61 2.17 -24.32
C LYS A 231 -6.22 2.64 -24.74
N TYR A 232 -5.36 1.66 -25.09
CA TYR A 232 -4.13 1.86 -25.86
C TYR A 232 -4.23 0.98 -27.12
N LEU A 233 -4.04 1.55 -28.31
CA LEU A 233 -3.84 0.79 -29.55
C LEU A 233 -2.37 0.81 -29.91
N LEU A 234 -1.77 -0.37 -30.04
CA LEU A 234 -0.45 -0.52 -30.65
C LEU A 234 -0.64 -0.73 -32.15
N VAL A 235 -0.13 0.21 -32.95
CA VAL A 235 -0.01 0.06 -34.41
C VAL A 235 1.47 0.13 -34.76
N GLY A 236 2.08 -1.01 -35.03
CA GLY A 236 3.54 -1.11 -35.20
C GLY A 236 4.28 -0.77 -33.89
N THR A 237 5.20 0.20 -33.95
CA THR A 237 5.91 0.76 -32.77
C THR A 237 5.20 1.95 -32.13
N TYR A 238 4.06 2.40 -32.69
CA TYR A 238 3.36 3.59 -32.26
C TYR A 238 2.20 3.25 -31.32
N CYS A 239 2.07 4.08 -30.28
CA CYS A 239 1.08 3.96 -29.24
C CYS A 239 0.02 5.06 -29.44
N TYR A 240 -1.22 4.66 -29.69
CA TYR A 240 -2.35 5.59 -29.84
C TYR A 240 -3.26 5.48 -28.63
N ILE A 241 -3.69 6.64 -28.13
CA ILE A 241 -4.80 6.74 -27.19
C ILE A 241 -6.07 6.70 -28.04
N LEU A 242 -6.98 5.76 -27.77
CA LEU A 242 -8.26 5.67 -28.47
C LEU A 242 -9.39 6.06 -27.52
N ASN A 243 -10.10 7.11 -27.88
CA ASN A 243 -11.30 7.63 -27.22
C ASN A 243 -12.33 6.53 -26.81
N CYS A 244 -13.03 6.79 -25.71
CA CYS A 244 -14.02 5.89 -25.09
C CYS A 244 -15.35 5.82 -25.87
N LEU A 245 -15.91 4.61 -25.97
CA LEU A 245 -17.35 4.37 -26.03
C LEU A 245 -17.77 3.85 -24.66
#